data_AF-H3GDX4-F1
#
_entry.id   AF-H3GDX4-F1
#
_cell.length_a   1.000
_cell.length_b   1.000
_cell.length_c   1.000
_cell.angle_alpha   90.00
_cell.angle_beta   90.00
_cell.angle_gamma   90.00
#
_symmetry.space_group_name_H-M   'P 1'
#
loop_
_entity.id
_entity.type
_entity.pdbx_description
1 polymer ?
#
loop_
_entity_poly.entity_id
_entity_poly.type
_entity_poly.pdbx_seq_one_letter_code
_entity_poly.pdbx_strand_id
1 'polypeptide(L)'
;MDGVRKVADTGRTIVCTIHQPSGMVFSVFDSLLLLKRGGEMVFFGDLGVKSSNLVSYFESIDGVAKLEQGYNPATWMLEVVGAGVGNDNSAKHDFVSLFKSSEKYRELEANLGREGVGRPSPSLAALEFKRKRAASNWTQAVFLTKRWFDLYWRTASLNLTRVIVSLVLAISLGISYLDTEYISYQGVNSGMGMVYMGAVNMTIITFNGALPITCKEQTVFYRERAAQTYNAFWYFVGATLVEIPYCFGTTLLFMSIFYPMAEFTGVAAFFTFWLNLSLIVLLMSYFGQFLAFLLPSLEVASVFLVIINVICTLFTGFNPPAVSIPRGYKWLYYIVPNNYAFSSLAAIVFGDCPSDGDGSQRGCQRMTGTPPSLPDGITLKEYLDTTFLIKHSDIWRNVGILILWIAALRLLSLLALRYVNHQTK
;
A
#
# COMPACT_ATOMS: atom_id res chain seq x y z
N MET A 1 28.00 -13.42 -17.08
CA MET A 1 28.03 -12.16 -17.88
C MET A 1 27.75 -12.39 -19.35
N ASP A 2 27.84 -13.64 -19.83
CA ASP A 2 27.58 -14.02 -21.22
C ASP A 2 26.21 -13.57 -21.76
N GLY A 3 25.17 -13.57 -20.92
CA GLY A 3 23.86 -13.03 -21.32
C GLY A 3 23.91 -11.53 -21.62
N VAL A 4 24.61 -10.75 -20.80
CA VAL A 4 24.83 -9.31 -21.00
C VAL A 4 25.64 -9.09 -22.27
N ARG A 5 26.70 -9.88 -22.48
CA ARG A 5 27.52 -9.82 -23.70
C ARG A 5 26.69 -10.11 -24.95
N LYS A 6 25.90 -11.17 -24.95
CA LYS A 6 24.99 -11.51 -26.06
C LYS A 6 24.03 -10.38 -26.38
N VAL A 7 23.53 -9.65 -25.38
CA VAL A 7 22.67 -8.47 -25.61
C VAL A 7 23.47 -7.33 -26.23
N ALA A 8 24.69 -7.07 -25.77
CA ALA A 8 25.57 -6.05 -26.37
C ALA A 8 25.87 -6.38 -27.84
N ASP A 9 26.17 -7.64 -28.15
CA ASP A 9 26.47 -8.13 -29.49
C ASP A 9 25.27 -7.99 -30.46
N THR A 10 24.04 -7.78 -29.96
CA THR A 10 22.89 -7.41 -30.81
C THR A 10 22.86 -5.92 -31.22
N GLY A 11 23.89 -5.15 -30.89
CA GLY A 11 24.00 -3.71 -31.18
C GLY A 11 23.35 -2.82 -30.12
N ARG A 12 23.16 -3.31 -28.90
CA ARG A 12 22.58 -2.54 -27.78
C ARG A 12 23.67 -2.00 -26.86
N THR A 13 23.59 -0.72 -26.51
CA THR A 13 24.50 -0.13 -25.52
C THR A 13 24.15 -0.62 -24.12
N ILE A 14 25.14 -1.14 -23.40
CA ILE A 14 25.01 -1.57 -22.01
C ILE A 14 25.96 -0.75 -21.16
N VAL A 15 25.40 -0.05 -20.18
CA VAL A 15 26.17 0.64 -19.14
C VAL A 15 25.82 -0.01 -17.81
N CYS A 16 26.82 -0.46 -17.08
CA CYS A 16 26.60 -1.03 -15.75
C CYS A 16 27.76 -0.66 -14.80
N THR A 17 27.44 -0.65 -13.52
CA THR A 17 28.43 -0.52 -12.44
C THR A 17 28.72 -1.91 -11.89
N ILE A 18 30.01 -2.26 -11.74
CA ILE A 18 30.41 -3.54 -11.18
C ILE A 18 31.39 -3.33 -10.02
N HIS A 19 31.12 -4.01 -8.91
CA HIS A 19 32.00 -3.98 -7.75
C HIS A 19 32.99 -5.14 -7.85
N GLN A 20 34.28 -4.83 -8.02
CA GLN A 20 35.39 -5.80 -8.02
C GLN A 20 35.14 -7.08 -8.83
N PRO A 21 35.04 -7.00 -10.17
CA PRO A 21 34.84 -8.18 -11.00
C PRO A 21 36.05 -9.13 -10.95
N SER A 22 35.79 -10.42 -11.14
CA SER A 22 36.86 -11.38 -11.44
C SER A 22 37.49 -11.05 -12.80
N GLY A 23 38.75 -11.45 -13.01
CA GLY A 23 39.46 -11.18 -14.27
C GLY A 23 38.73 -11.73 -15.50
N MET A 24 38.07 -12.87 -15.37
CA MET A 24 37.24 -13.47 -16.42
C MET A 24 35.98 -12.65 -16.75
N VAL A 25 35.41 -11.94 -15.77
CA VAL A 25 34.29 -11.04 -16.01
C VAL A 25 34.79 -9.72 -16.58
N PHE A 26 35.93 -9.23 -16.09
CA PHE A 26 36.51 -7.97 -16.53
C PHE A 26 36.90 -7.97 -18.00
N SER A 27 37.38 -9.11 -18.52
CA SER A 27 37.77 -9.28 -19.92
C SER A 27 36.59 -9.24 -20.92
N VAL A 28 35.34 -9.27 -20.44
CA VAL A 28 34.13 -9.24 -21.30
C VAL A 28 33.71 -7.81 -21.66
N PHE A 29 34.21 -6.81 -20.92
CA PHE A 29 33.87 -5.40 -21.13
C PHE A 29 34.66 -4.80 -22.30
N ASP A 30 33.98 -4.05 -23.15
CA ASP A 30 34.60 -3.32 -24.26
C ASP A 30 35.34 -2.07 -23.76
N SER A 31 34.69 -1.31 -22.87
CA SER A 31 35.19 -0.03 -22.35
C SER A 31 35.00 0.07 -20.84
N LEU A 32 35.83 0.88 -20.18
CA LEU A 32 35.77 1.15 -18.75
C LEU A 32 35.68 2.65 -18.49
N LEU A 33 34.77 3.03 -17.59
CA LEU A 33 34.79 4.32 -16.89
C LEU A 33 35.22 4.05 -15.44
N LEU A 34 36.41 4.52 -15.06
CA LEU A 34 36.92 4.40 -13.70
C LEU A 34 36.82 5.74 -12.98
N LEU A 35 36.14 5.71 -11.83
CA LEU A 35 35.96 6.87 -10.95
C LEU A 35 36.67 6.61 -9.62
N LYS A 36 37.28 7.65 -9.05
CA LYS A 36 37.77 7.64 -7.66
C LYS A 36 36.75 8.28 -6.71
N ARG A 37 37.03 8.21 -5.40
CA ARG A 37 36.23 8.90 -4.36
C ARG A 37 36.08 10.38 -4.71
N GLY A 38 34.85 10.89 -4.61
CA GLY A 38 34.48 12.23 -5.06
C GLY A 38 33.85 12.29 -6.45
N GLY A 39 33.75 11.15 -7.15
CA GLY A 39 33.13 11.07 -8.48
C GLY A 39 34.02 11.59 -9.60
N GLU A 40 35.32 11.75 -9.34
CA GLU A 40 36.27 12.23 -10.33
C GLU A 40 36.77 11.10 -11.23
N MET A 41 36.85 11.38 -12.52
CA MET A 41 37.29 10.42 -13.54
C MET A 41 38.82 10.30 -13.54
N VAL A 42 39.31 9.05 -13.50
CA VAL A 42 40.74 8.73 -13.52
C VAL A 42 41.16 7.89 -14.72
N PHE A 43 40.19 7.26 -15.39
CA PHE A 43 40.37 6.59 -16.68
C PHE A 43 39.03 6.47 -17.41
N PHE A 44 39.05 6.68 -18.72
CA PHE A 44 37.98 6.28 -19.62
C PHE A 44 38.55 5.81 -20.96
N GLY A 45 38.07 4.68 -21.45
CA GLY A 45 38.42 4.18 -22.77
C GLY A 45 38.20 2.69 -22.95
N ASP A 46 38.52 2.22 -24.15
CA ASP A 46 38.43 0.80 -24.50
C ASP A 46 39.49 0.01 -23.76
N LEU A 47 39.10 -1.14 -23.20
CA LEU A 47 40.00 -2.01 -22.44
C LEU A 47 41.00 -2.73 -23.36
N GLY A 48 40.60 -3.06 -24.58
CA GLY A 48 41.42 -3.86 -25.49
C GLY A 48 41.57 -5.32 -25.05
N VAL A 49 42.40 -6.09 -25.76
CA VAL A 49 42.59 -7.52 -25.48
C VAL A 49 43.24 -7.67 -24.11
N LYS A 50 42.56 -8.39 -23.20
CA LYS A 50 42.99 -8.60 -21.80
C LYS A 50 43.28 -7.29 -21.05
N SER A 51 42.52 -6.23 -21.33
CA SER A 51 42.66 -4.93 -20.64
C SER A 51 44.00 -4.22 -20.88
N SER A 52 44.67 -4.51 -21.99
CA SER A 52 45.99 -3.96 -22.32
C SER A 52 46.04 -2.43 -22.27
N ASN A 53 45.02 -1.74 -22.76
CA ASN A 53 45.02 -0.27 -22.82
C ASN A 53 44.98 0.38 -21.44
N LEU A 54 44.23 -0.23 -20.52
CA LEU A 54 44.17 0.19 -19.12
C LEU A 54 45.52 -0.01 -18.44
N VAL A 55 46.10 -1.20 -18.61
CA VAL A 55 47.39 -1.58 -18.00
C VAL A 55 48.49 -0.66 -18.52
N SER A 56 48.60 -0.49 -19.84
CA SER A 56 49.60 0.40 -20.44
C SER A 56 49.44 1.86 -20.01
N TYR A 57 48.21 2.35 -19.83
CA TYR A 57 47.97 3.70 -19.31
C TYR A 57 48.52 3.86 -17.89
N PHE A 58 48.15 2.97 -16.96
CA PHE A 58 48.59 3.09 -15.58
C PHE A 58 50.09 2.79 -15.40
N GLU A 59 50.66 1.85 -16.15
CA GLU A 59 52.10 1.56 -16.13
C GLU A 59 52.96 2.66 -16.77
N SER A 60 52.38 3.54 -17.59
CA SER A 60 53.08 4.71 -18.14
C SER A 60 53.28 5.84 -17.13
N ILE A 61 52.60 5.77 -15.98
CA ILE A 61 52.71 6.76 -14.91
C ILE A 61 53.86 6.37 -13.99
N ASP A 62 54.87 7.23 -13.89
CA ASP A 62 56.01 7.02 -13.02
C ASP A 62 55.58 6.83 -11.56
N GLY A 63 56.07 5.77 -10.92
CA GLY A 63 55.76 5.45 -9.52
C GLY A 63 54.59 4.47 -9.32
N VAL A 64 53.86 4.11 -10.39
CA VAL A 64 52.83 3.07 -10.33
C VAL A 64 53.46 1.67 -10.35
N ALA A 65 53.02 0.80 -9.44
CA ALA A 65 53.44 -0.60 -9.41
C ALA A 65 52.89 -1.35 -10.64
N LYS A 66 53.76 -2.05 -11.36
CA LYS A 66 53.39 -2.83 -12.54
C LYS A 66 52.45 -3.98 -12.20
N LEU A 67 51.64 -4.39 -13.16
CA LEU A 67 50.72 -5.51 -12.98
C LEU A 67 51.51 -6.82 -12.90
N GLU A 68 51.36 -7.55 -11.79
CA GLU A 68 51.97 -8.87 -11.63
C GLU A 68 51.34 -9.92 -12.57
N GLN A 69 52.15 -10.88 -13.02
CA GLN A 69 51.68 -11.91 -13.93
C GLN A 69 50.60 -12.79 -13.27
N GLY A 70 49.43 -12.87 -13.91
CA GLY A 70 48.29 -13.63 -13.40
C GLY A 70 47.45 -12.89 -12.35
N TYR A 71 47.84 -11.67 -11.97
CA TYR A 71 47.03 -10.83 -11.09
C TYR A 71 45.85 -10.21 -11.83
N ASN A 72 44.74 -9.98 -11.13
CA ASN A 72 43.51 -9.49 -11.73
C ASN A 72 43.63 -7.98 -12.03
N PRO A 73 43.56 -7.53 -13.30
CA PRO A 73 43.65 -6.11 -13.65
C PRO A 73 42.59 -5.26 -12.94
N ALA A 74 41.39 -5.81 -12.71
CA ALA A 74 40.32 -5.09 -12.03
C ALA A 74 40.59 -4.85 -10.54
N THR A 75 41.32 -5.76 -9.88
CA THR A 75 41.75 -5.58 -8.49
C THR A 75 42.90 -4.60 -8.43
N TRP A 76 43.92 -4.81 -9.27
CA TRP A 76 45.10 -3.97 -9.38
C TRP A 76 44.76 -2.50 -9.64
N MET A 77 43.87 -2.20 -10.60
CA MET A 77 43.51 -0.81 -10.92
C MET A 77 42.90 -0.09 -9.70
N LEU A 78 42.15 -0.79 -8.86
CA LEU A 78 41.55 -0.22 -7.64
C LEU A 78 42.60 0.03 -6.57
N GLU A 79 43.60 -0.83 -6.45
CA GLU A 79 44.75 -0.61 -5.56
C GLU A 79 45.63 0.57 -6.01
N VAL A 80 45.86 0.70 -7.32
CA VAL A 80 46.61 1.82 -7.91
C VAL A 80 45.96 3.16 -7.57
N VAL A 81 44.64 3.27 -7.74
CA VAL A 81 43.90 4.53 -7.49
C VAL A 81 43.57 4.76 -6.00
N GLY A 82 44.08 3.91 -5.09
CA GLY A 82 43.90 4.05 -3.65
C GLY A 82 42.51 3.67 -3.12
N ALA A 83 41.75 2.87 -3.89
CA ALA A 83 40.48 2.27 -3.48
C ALA A 83 40.64 0.84 -2.89
N GLY A 84 41.87 0.32 -2.85
CA GLY A 84 42.21 -0.98 -2.24
C GLY A 84 42.42 -0.92 -0.72
N VAL A 85 42.42 -2.08 -0.06
CA VAL A 85 42.61 -2.19 1.39
C VAL A 85 44.09 -1.94 1.73
N GLY A 86 44.38 -0.84 2.43
CA GLY A 86 45.69 -0.61 3.06
C GLY A 86 46.75 0.12 2.25
N ASN A 87 46.41 0.80 1.14
CA ASN A 87 47.40 1.53 0.34
C ASN A 87 47.03 3.02 0.13
N ASP A 88 47.85 3.91 0.67
CA ASP A 88 47.68 5.37 0.61
C ASP A 88 48.30 5.99 -0.66
N ASN A 89 48.27 5.25 -1.78
CA ASN A 89 48.83 5.70 -3.07
C ASN A 89 48.09 6.91 -3.64
N SER A 90 46.86 7.17 -3.20
CA SER A 90 46.11 8.37 -3.57
C SER A 90 46.79 9.67 -3.11
N ALA A 91 47.67 9.63 -2.12
CA ALA A 91 48.43 10.78 -1.63
C ALA A 91 49.68 11.09 -2.47
N LYS A 92 50.18 10.15 -3.28
CA LYS A 92 51.40 10.33 -4.08
C LYS A 92 51.15 10.87 -5.49
N HIS A 93 50.02 10.51 -6.10
CA HIS A 93 49.72 10.88 -7.48
C HIS A 93 48.30 11.43 -7.60
N ASP A 94 48.18 12.60 -8.23
CA ASP A 94 46.88 13.11 -8.64
C ASP A 94 46.45 12.49 -9.98
N PHE A 95 45.85 11.30 -9.91
CA PHE A 95 45.36 10.58 -11.08
C PHE A 95 44.34 11.37 -11.91
N VAL A 96 43.68 12.38 -11.34
CA VAL A 96 42.70 13.19 -12.07
C VAL A 96 43.40 14.18 -13.00
N SER A 97 44.39 14.92 -12.50
CA SER A 97 45.19 15.81 -13.35
C SER A 97 45.99 15.03 -14.38
N LEU A 98 46.57 13.90 -14.00
CA LEU A 98 47.26 12.99 -14.92
C LEU A 98 46.34 12.54 -16.05
N PHE A 99 45.13 12.07 -15.73
CA PHE A 99 44.16 11.69 -16.75
C PHE A 99 43.81 12.86 -17.67
N LYS A 100 43.50 14.04 -17.14
CA LYS A 100 43.19 15.24 -17.95
C LYS A 100 44.31 15.66 -18.90
N SER A 101 45.57 15.42 -18.53
CA SER A 101 46.73 15.70 -19.38
C SER A 101 47.06 14.59 -20.40
N SER A 102 46.45 13.41 -20.24
CA SER A 102 46.77 12.21 -21.01
C SER A 102 46.24 12.26 -22.45
N GLU A 103 46.80 11.41 -23.30
CA GLU A 103 46.27 11.18 -24.65
C GLU A 103 44.84 10.60 -24.62
N LYS A 104 44.53 9.75 -23.63
CA LYS A 104 43.19 9.16 -23.47
C LYS A 104 42.11 10.20 -23.22
N TYR A 105 42.43 11.27 -22.49
CA TYR A 105 41.50 12.38 -22.30
C TYR A 105 41.31 13.19 -23.59
N ARG A 106 42.37 13.41 -24.37
CA ARG A 106 42.26 14.05 -25.70
C ARG A 106 41.41 13.22 -26.67
N GLU A 107 41.54 11.89 -26.66
CA GLU A 107 40.67 10.97 -27.42
C GLU A 107 39.20 11.10 -26.98
N LEU A 108 38.95 11.14 -25.66
CA LEU A 108 37.60 11.34 -25.10
C LEU A 108 36.99 12.68 -25.54
N GLU A 109 37.72 13.78 -25.41
CA GLU A 109 37.25 15.10 -25.84
C GLU A 109 36.95 15.15 -27.34
N ALA A 110 37.83 14.57 -28.16
CA ALA A 110 37.61 14.47 -29.60
C ALA A 110 36.36 13.63 -29.92
N ASN A 111 36.10 12.54 -29.20
CA ASN A 111 34.92 11.70 -29.36
C ASN A 111 33.63 12.42 -28.95
N LEU A 112 33.65 13.14 -27.83
CA LEU A 112 32.51 13.96 -27.37
C LEU A 112 32.22 15.12 -28.35
N GLY A 113 33.25 15.68 -28.99
CA GLY A 113 33.13 16.72 -30.00
C GLY A 113 32.58 16.27 -31.36
N ARG A 114 32.39 14.96 -31.58
CA ARG A 114 31.82 14.42 -32.82
C ARG A 114 30.34 14.82 -32.96
N GLU A 115 29.94 15.08 -34.20
CA GLU A 115 28.54 15.32 -34.52
C GLU A 115 27.69 14.08 -34.21
N GLY A 116 26.52 14.28 -33.61
CA GLY A 116 25.62 13.22 -33.18
C GLY A 116 25.93 12.64 -31.80
N VAL A 117 27.05 13.03 -31.17
CA VAL A 117 27.42 12.63 -29.81
C VAL A 117 27.16 13.77 -28.83
N GLY A 118 28.01 14.80 -28.82
CA GLY A 118 27.87 15.97 -27.94
C GLY A 118 27.14 17.16 -28.57
N ARG A 119 26.91 17.12 -29.89
CA ARG A 119 26.20 18.17 -30.64
C ARG A 119 25.24 17.55 -31.68
N PRO A 120 24.10 18.20 -31.99
CA PRO A 120 23.18 17.71 -33.01
C PRO A 120 23.90 17.51 -34.35
N SER A 121 23.58 16.43 -35.06
CA SER A 121 24.07 16.19 -36.42
C SER A 121 22.91 16.33 -37.41
N PRO A 122 23.08 17.02 -38.55
CA PRO A 122 22.08 17.05 -39.60
C PRO A 122 21.83 15.69 -40.25
N SER A 123 22.79 14.76 -40.19
CA SER A 123 22.73 13.45 -40.84
C SER A 123 22.15 12.35 -39.95
N LEU A 124 22.07 12.56 -38.64
CA LEU A 124 21.52 11.60 -37.68
C LEU A 124 20.18 12.10 -37.14
N ALA A 125 19.14 11.30 -37.31
CA ALA A 125 17.83 11.61 -36.75
C ALA A 125 17.89 11.65 -35.21
N ALA A 126 17.23 12.65 -34.62
CA ALA A 126 17.09 12.74 -33.17
C ALA A 126 16.27 11.56 -32.64
N LEU A 127 16.71 10.99 -31.51
CA LEU A 127 15.99 9.91 -30.85
C LEU A 127 14.78 10.49 -30.10
N GLU A 128 13.62 10.47 -30.74
CA GLU A 128 12.37 10.97 -30.16
C GLU A 128 11.45 9.85 -29.67
N PHE A 129 11.01 9.97 -28.42
CA PHE A 129 10.02 9.05 -27.84
C PHE A 129 8.64 9.71 -27.84
N LYS A 130 7.77 9.31 -28.78
CA LYS A 130 6.39 9.82 -28.88
C LYS A 130 5.52 9.56 -27.65
N ARG A 131 5.87 8.54 -26.86
CA ARG A 131 5.11 8.14 -25.67
C ARG A 131 6.06 7.96 -24.51
N LYS A 132 5.61 8.43 -23.34
CA LYS A 132 6.32 8.19 -22.08
C LYS A 132 6.46 6.71 -21.72
N ARG A 133 5.55 5.86 -22.20
CA ARG A 133 5.51 4.42 -21.92
C ARG A 133 5.19 3.62 -23.19
N ALA A 134 5.71 2.40 -23.27
CA ALA A 134 5.52 1.53 -24.43
C ALA A 134 4.04 1.08 -24.59
N ALA A 135 3.43 0.62 -23.50
CA ALA A 135 2.05 0.11 -23.51
C ALA A 135 1.00 1.22 -23.47
N SER A 136 -0.17 1.00 -24.08
CA SER A 136 -1.32 1.91 -23.98
C SER A 136 -1.91 1.96 -22.57
N ASN A 137 -2.67 3.02 -22.25
CA ASN A 137 -3.37 3.12 -20.97
C ASN A 137 -4.34 1.96 -20.73
N TRP A 138 -5.06 1.51 -21.76
CA TRP A 138 -5.98 0.38 -21.65
C TRP A 138 -5.26 -0.94 -21.36
N THR A 139 -4.16 -1.20 -22.08
CA THR A 139 -3.32 -2.37 -21.81
C THR A 139 -2.83 -2.37 -20.36
N GLN A 140 -2.35 -1.22 -19.88
CA GLN A 140 -1.92 -1.08 -18.48
C GLN A 140 -3.07 -1.34 -17.50
N ALA A 141 -4.27 -0.80 -17.75
CA ALA A 141 -5.45 -1.02 -16.92
C ALA A 141 -5.80 -2.50 -16.77
N VAL A 142 -5.86 -3.23 -17.88
CA VAL A 142 -6.20 -4.67 -17.91
C VAL A 142 -5.17 -5.49 -17.16
N PHE A 143 -3.88 -5.32 -17.48
CA PHE A 143 -2.82 -6.13 -16.86
C PHE A 143 -2.64 -5.82 -15.37
N LEU A 144 -2.74 -4.55 -14.96
CA LEU A 144 -2.59 -4.18 -13.54
C LEU A 144 -3.79 -4.63 -12.71
N THR A 145 -5.00 -4.50 -13.25
CA THR A 145 -6.20 -5.01 -12.57
C THR A 145 -6.10 -6.53 -12.42
N LYS A 146 -5.82 -7.26 -13.51
CA LYS A 146 -5.60 -8.70 -13.46
C LYS A 146 -4.52 -9.09 -12.46
N ARG A 147 -3.37 -8.39 -12.46
CA ARG A 147 -2.28 -8.65 -11.52
C ARG A 147 -2.74 -8.56 -10.06
N TRP A 148 -3.54 -7.56 -9.70
CA TRP A 148 -4.06 -7.42 -8.34
C TRP A 148 -5.00 -8.57 -7.96
N PHE A 149 -5.91 -8.97 -8.85
CA PHE A 149 -6.77 -10.13 -8.63
C PHE A 149 -5.96 -11.44 -8.50
N ASP A 150 -4.99 -11.66 -9.39
CA ASP A 150 -4.09 -12.82 -9.33
C ASP A 150 -3.27 -12.82 -8.02
N LEU A 151 -2.82 -11.64 -7.57
CA LEU A 151 -2.09 -11.48 -6.30
C LEU A 151 -2.95 -11.86 -5.10
N TYR A 152 -4.20 -11.39 -5.03
CA TYR A 152 -5.12 -11.69 -3.92
C TYR A 152 -5.55 -13.16 -3.93
N TRP A 153 -5.74 -13.74 -5.10
CA TRP A 153 -6.08 -15.15 -5.26
C TRP A 153 -4.93 -16.07 -4.83
N ARG A 154 -3.70 -15.76 -5.26
CA ARG A 154 -2.51 -16.57 -4.96
C ARG A 154 -1.97 -16.35 -3.55
N THR A 155 -2.20 -15.17 -2.98
CA THR A 155 -1.83 -14.86 -1.59
C THR A 155 -2.97 -15.26 -0.66
N ALA A 156 -3.24 -16.57 -0.62
CA ALA A 156 -4.39 -17.13 0.09
C ALA A 156 -4.37 -16.83 1.60
N SER A 157 -3.19 -16.70 2.22
CA SER A 157 -3.08 -16.51 3.67
C SER A 157 -3.96 -15.39 4.22
N LEU A 158 -4.03 -14.23 3.55
CA LEU A 158 -4.85 -13.11 4.01
C LEU A 158 -6.34 -13.36 3.84
N ASN A 159 -6.78 -13.73 2.63
CA ASN A 159 -8.19 -13.92 2.35
C ASN A 159 -8.74 -15.14 3.11
N LEU A 160 -7.92 -16.17 3.29
CA LEU A 160 -8.21 -17.32 4.13
C LEU A 160 -8.34 -16.92 5.60
N THR A 161 -7.43 -16.10 6.14
CA THR A 161 -7.58 -15.57 7.51
C THR A 161 -8.86 -14.73 7.64
N ARG A 162 -9.18 -13.85 6.68
CA ARG A 162 -10.44 -13.09 6.68
C ARG A 162 -11.64 -14.03 6.72
N VAL A 163 -11.66 -15.07 5.89
CA VAL A 163 -12.76 -16.05 5.83
C VAL A 163 -12.87 -16.85 7.12
N ILE A 164 -11.77 -17.45 7.60
CA ILE A 164 -11.77 -18.29 8.81
C ILE A 164 -12.21 -17.47 10.02
N VAL A 165 -11.63 -16.29 10.23
CA VAL A 165 -11.98 -15.45 11.38
C VAL A 165 -13.42 -14.97 11.28
N SER A 166 -13.91 -14.62 10.08
CA SER A 166 -15.32 -14.25 9.88
C SER A 166 -16.27 -15.41 10.23
N LEU A 167 -15.93 -16.65 9.83
CA LEU A 167 -16.72 -17.84 10.17
C LEU A 167 -16.73 -18.11 11.69
N VAL A 168 -15.56 -18.10 12.31
CA VAL A 168 -15.42 -18.32 13.76
C VAL A 168 -16.18 -17.24 14.54
N LEU A 169 -16.07 -15.98 14.12
CA LEU A 169 -16.77 -14.86 14.73
C LEU A 169 -18.29 -14.96 14.54
N ALA A 170 -18.76 -15.34 13.34
CA ALA A 170 -20.18 -15.50 13.08
C ALA A 170 -20.79 -16.59 13.96
N ILE A 171 -20.11 -17.73 14.07
CA ILE A 171 -20.55 -18.86 14.90
C ILE A 171 -20.47 -18.50 16.39
N SER A 172 -19.38 -17.88 16.84
CA SER A 172 -19.21 -17.56 18.26
C SER A 172 -20.23 -16.52 18.75
N LEU A 173 -20.46 -15.46 17.97
CA LEU A 173 -21.50 -14.49 18.25
C LEU A 173 -22.89 -15.11 18.09
N GLY A 174 -23.11 -15.90 17.04
CA GLY A 174 -24.38 -16.61 16.86
C GLY A 174 -24.74 -17.47 18.07
N ILE A 175 -23.81 -18.31 18.54
CA ILE A 175 -24.04 -19.19 19.70
C ILE A 175 -24.27 -18.38 20.98
N SER A 176 -23.50 -17.32 21.19
CA SER A 176 -23.57 -16.53 22.43
C SER A 176 -24.91 -15.81 22.62
N TYR A 177 -25.67 -15.62 21.53
CA TYR A 177 -26.92 -14.86 21.52
C TYR A 177 -28.10 -15.68 20.95
N LEU A 178 -27.97 -17.00 20.85
CA LEU A 178 -29.09 -17.90 20.56
C LEU A 178 -30.22 -17.70 21.57
N ASP A 179 -31.48 -17.70 21.10
CA ASP A 179 -32.69 -17.57 21.93
C ASP A 179 -32.70 -16.31 22.82
N THR A 180 -32.06 -15.21 22.39
CA THR A 180 -32.04 -13.96 23.14
C THR A 180 -33.33 -13.17 22.96
N GLU A 181 -34.05 -12.91 24.04
CA GLU A 181 -35.20 -12.01 24.04
C GLU A 181 -34.79 -10.52 24.04
N TYR A 182 -35.12 -9.81 22.96
CA TYR A 182 -34.81 -8.38 22.79
C TYR A 182 -35.89 -7.43 23.33
N ILE A 183 -36.50 -7.76 24.47
CA ILE A 183 -37.57 -6.94 25.10
C ILE A 183 -37.07 -6.27 26.38
N SER A 184 -36.27 -6.98 27.18
CA SER A 184 -35.72 -6.43 28.41
C SER A 184 -34.62 -5.40 28.13
N TYR A 185 -34.43 -4.43 29.04
CA TYR A 185 -33.32 -3.46 28.97
C TYR A 185 -31.96 -4.15 28.82
N GLN A 186 -31.75 -5.26 29.53
CA GLN A 186 -30.53 -6.04 29.42
C GLN A 186 -30.43 -6.74 28.06
N GLY A 187 -31.50 -7.40 27.60
CA GLY A 187 -31.53 -8.08 26.29
C GLY A 187 -31.27 -7.14 25.12
N VAL A 188 -31.88 -5.95 25.13
CA VAL A 188 -31.65 -4.90 24.13
C VAL A 188 -30.20 -4.42 24.14
N ASN A 189 -29.63 -4.10 25.30
CA ASN A 189 -28.25 -3.64 25.38
C ASN A 189 -27.25 -4.73 24.97
N SER A 190 -27.52 -5.98 25.33
CA SER A 190 -26.75 -7.14 24.88
C SER A 190 -26.83 -7.30 23.36
N GLY A 191 -28.02 -7.21 22.75
CA GLY A 191 -28.20 -7.25 21.29
C GLY A 191 -27.50 -6.11 20.55
N MET A 192 -27.58 -4.89 21.09
CA MET A 192 -26.81 -3.73 20.59
C MET A 192 -25.30 -3.98 20.68
N GLY A 193 -24.83 -4.57 21.78
CA GLY A 193 -23.44 -4.96 22.00
C GLY A 193 -22.96 -6.04 21.03
N MET A 194 -23.82 -6.99 20.69
CA MET A 194 -23.55 -8.00 19.67
C MET A 194 -23.34 -7.37 18.29
N VAL A 195 -24.25 -6.49 17.86
CA VAL A 195 -24.14 -5.77 16.57
C VAL A 195 -22.85 -4.93 16.54
N TYR A 196 -22.56 -4.23 17.62
CA TYR A 196 -21.33 -3.45 17.79
C TYR A 196 -20.08 -4.34 17.68
N MET A 197 -20.01 -5.43 18.44
CA MET A 197 -18.87 -6.34 18.44
C MET A 197 -18.67 -7.00 17.07
N GLY A 198 -19.74 -7.45 16.42
CA GLY A 198 -19.68 -8.04 15.08
C GLY A 198 -19.10 -7.05 14.06
N ALA A 199 -19.62 -5.82 14.03
CA ALA A 199 -19.15 -4.78 13.12
C ALA A 199 -17.69 -4.39 13.40
N VAL A 200 -17.34 -4.12 14.67
CA VAL A 200 -15.98 -3.70 15.06
C VAL A 200 -14.96 -4.79 14.73
N ASN A 201 -15.21 -6.05 15.09
CA ASN A 201 -14.26 -7.13 14.80
C ASN A 201 -14.05 -7.29 13.28
N MET A 202 -15.13 -7.29 12.48
CA MET A 202 -15.02 -7.37 11.02
C MET A 202 -14.17 -6.22 10.42
N THR A 203 -14.34 -5.01 10.94
CA THR A 203 -13.53 -3.86 10.52
C THR A 203 -12.06 -3.97 10.93
N ILE A 204 -11.78 -4.36 12.18
CA ILE A 204 -10.41 -4.51 12.72
C ILE A 204 -9.63 -5.57 11.93
N ILE A 205 -10.23 -6.74 11.68
CA ILE A 205 -9.59 -7.83 10.92
C ILE A 205 -9.21 -7.34 9.52
N THR A 206 -10.12 -6.63 8.86
CA THR A 206 -9.92 -6.16 7.49
C THR A 206 -8.84 -5.07 7.43
N PHE A 207 -8.88 -4.12 8.36
CA PHE A 207 -7.92 -3.02 8.46
C PHE A 207 -6.50 -3.56 8.72
N ASN A 208 -6.34 -4.46 9.70
CA ASN A 208 -5.05 -5.09 10.01
C ASN A 208 -4.52 -5.92 8.84
N GLY A 209 -5.40 -6.62 8.12
CA GLY A 209 -4.99 -7.42 6.96
C GLY A 209 -4.49 -6.59 5.78
N ALA A 210 -5.17 -5.47 5.46
CA ALA A 210 -4.86 -4.70 4.25
C ALA A 210 -3.46 -4.04 4.28
N LEU A 211 -3.00 -3.64 5.47
CA LEU A 211 -1.77 -2.87 5.65
C LEU A 211 -0.49 -3.60 5.17
N PRO A 212 -0.12 -4.80 5.68
CA PRO A 212 1.15 -5.45 5.36
C PRO A 212 1.32 -5.81 3.87
N ILE A 213 0.25 -6.24 3.20
CA ILE A 213 0.30 -6.54 1.76
C ILE A 213 0.57 -5.26 0.96
N THR A 214 -0.14 -4.18 1.31
CA THR A 214 0.00 -2.91 0.59
C THR A 214 1.40 -2.33 0.77
N CYS A 215 1.97 -2.37 1.98
CA CYS A 215 3.36 -1.95 2.22
C CYS A 215 4.37 -2.79 1.42
N LYS A 216 4.17 -4.11 1.32
CA LYS A 216 5.05 -4.99 0.53
C LYS A 216 5.02 -4.63 -0.96
N GLU A 217 3.82 -4.43 -1.51
CA GLU A 217 3.64 -4.08 -2.93
C GLU A 217 4.12 -2.66 -3.26
N GLN A 218 4.12 -1.75 -2.28
CA GLN A 218 4.62 -0.37 -2.45
C GLN A 218 6.10 -0.35 -2.86
N THR A 219 6.93 -1.24 -2.31
CA THR A 219 8.36 -1.33 -2.67
C THR A 219 8.55 -1.70 -4.14
N VAL A 220 7.75 -2.66 -4.62
CA VAL A 220 7.76 -3.09 -6.04
C VAL A 220 7.24 -1.96 -6.93
N PHE A 221 6.17 -1.29 -6.50
CA PHE A 221 5.59 -0.15 -7.20
C PHE A 221 6.60 0.98 -7.40
N TYR A 222 7.41 1.34 -6.39
CA TYR A 222 8.39 2.41 -6.55
C TYR A 222 9.43 2.10 -7.64
N ARG A 223 9.94 0.86 -7.67
CA ARG A 223 10.86 0.41 -8.72
C ARG A 223 10.20 0.47 -10.11
N GLU A 224 8.98 -0.02 -10.24
CA GLU A 224 8.24 -0.04 -11.51
C GLU A 224 7.85 1.38 -11.97
N ARG A 225 7.58 2.28 -11.04
CA ARG A 225 7.34 3.70 -11.29
C ARG A 225 8.60 4.40 -11.77
N ALA A 226 9.75 4.14 -11.15
CA ALA A 226 11.05 4.68 -11.58
C ALA A 226 11.39 4.24 -13.01
N ALA A 227 11.13 2.97 -13.34
CA ALA A 227 11.32 2.41 -14.68
C ALA A 227 10.26 2.84 -15.72
N GLN A 228 9.28 3.68 -15.36
CA GLN A 228 8.16 4.08 -16.21
C GLN A 228 7.39 2.91 -16.83
N THR A 229 7.33 1.76 -16.15
CA THR A 229 6.68 0.54 -16.67
C THR A 229 5.18 0.77 -16.95
N TYR A 230 4.50 1.49 -16.06
CA TYR A 230 3.07 1.80 -16.18
C TYR A 230 2.69 3.09 -15.46
N ASN A 231 1.46 3.56 -15.68
CA ASN A 231 0.86 4.71 -15.01
C ASN A 231 0.38 4.32 -13.61
N ALA A 232 0.79 5.09 -12.60
CA ALA A 232 0.40 4.89 -11.21
C ALA A 232 -1.12 4.90 -11.00
N PHE A 233 -1.87 5.63 -11.84
CA PHE A 233 -3.33 5.63 -11.78
C PHE A 233 -3.92 4.23 -11.99
N TRP A 234 -3.43 3.46 -12.97
CA TRP A 234 -3.96 2.13 -13.25
C TRP A 234 -3.56 1.10 -12.19
N TYR A 235 -2.40 1.30 -11.54
CA TYR A 235 -2.01 0.53 -10.36
C TYR A 235 -3.00 0.76 -9.22
N PHE A 236 -3.33 2.02 -8.97
CA PHE A 236 -4.29 2.42 -7.94
C PHE A 236 -5.69 1.87 -8.21
N VAL A 237 -6.16 1.91 -9.47
CA VAL A 237 -7.46 1.35 -9.87
C VAL A 237 -7.50 -0.14 -9.56
N GLY A 238 -6.50 -0.91 -9.97
CA GLY A 238 -6.43 -2.34 -9.66
C GLY A 238 -6.42 -2.63 -8.16
N ALA A 239 -5.66 -1.87 -7.38
CA ALA A 239 -5.61 -1.97 -5.91
C ALA A 239 -6.95 -1.63 -5.24
N THR A 240 -7.73 -0.74 -5.86
CA THR A 240 -9.07 -0.35 -5.39
C THR A 240 -10.09 -1.45 -5.66
N LEU A 241 -10.12 -1.93 -6.91
CA LEU A 241 -11.15 -2.86 -7.38
C LEU A 241 -11.04 -4.24 -6.75
N VAL A 242 -9.82 -4.70 -6.46
CA VAL A 242 -9.62 -6.03 -5.88
C VAL A 242 -10.25 -6.16 -4.49
N GLU A 243 -10.30 -5.10 -3.67
CA GLU A 243 -10.86 -5.18 -2.31
C GLU A 243 -12.38 -5.39 -2.29
N ILE A 244 -13.11 -4.89 -3.29
CA ILE A 244 -14.58 -4.90 -3.34
C ILE A 244 -15.15 -6.32 -3.23
N PRO A 245 -14.83 -7.27 -4.13
CA PRO A 245 -15.41 -8.61 -4.08
C PRO A 245 -15.02 -9.38 -2.82
N TYR A 246 -13.79 -9.19 -2.29
CA TYR A 246 -13.37 -9.86 -1.06
C TYR A 246 -14.10 -9.31 0.16
N CYS A 247 -14.24 -7.98 0.30
CA CYS A 247 -14.96 -7.39 1.44
C CYS A 247 -16.45 -7.72 1.41
N PHE A 248 -17.10 -7.65 0.24
CA PHE A 248 -18.51 -7.98 0.10
C PHE A 248 -18.77 -9.49 0.29
N GLY A 249 -17.88 -10.34 -0.25
CA GLY A 249 -17.97 -11.79 -0.10
C GLY A 249 -17.77 -12.27 1.34
N THR A 250 -16.75 -11.75 2.04
CA THR A 250 -16.48 -12.15 3.45
C THR A 250 -17.59 -11.68 4.39
N THR A 251 -18.10 -10.46 4.19
CA THR A 251 -19.24 -9.95 4.97
C THR A 251 -20.54 -10.68 4.65
N LEU A 252 -20.75 -11.11 3.40
CA LEU A 252 -21.91 -11.94 3.05
C LEU A 252 -21.85 -13.30 3.75
N LEU A 253 -20.67 -13.92 3.76
CA LEU A 253 -20.44 -15.18 4.45
C LEU A 253 -20.72 -15.05 5.95
N PHE A 254 -20.17 -14.01 6.59
CA PHE A 254 -20.46 -13.70 7.99
C PHE A 254 -21.98 -13.53 8.22
N MET A 255 -22.64 -12.70 7.41
CA MET A 255 -24.07 -12.40 7.54
C MET A 255 -24.97 -13.63 7.37
N SER A 256 -24.62 -14.51 6.43
CA SER A 256 -25.39 -15.73 6.14
C SER A 256 -25.53 -16.67 7.34
N ILE A 257 -24.59 -16.58 8.29
CA ILE A 257 -24.57 -17.36 9.54
C ILE A 257 -25.07 -16.50 10.70
N PHE A 258 -24.46 -15.33 10.88
CA PHE A 258 -24.73 -14.46 12.02
C PHE A 258 -26.19 -13.99 12.09
N TYR A 259 -26.76 -13.53 10.97
CA TYR A 259 -28.09 -12.94 10.96
C TYR A 259 -29.20 -13.92 11.37
N PRO A 260 -29.29 -15.15 10.81
CA PRO A 260 -30.29 -16.12 11.26
C PRO A 260 -30.02 -16.64 12.69
N MET A 261 -28.76 -16.84 13.09
CA MET A 261 -28.44 -17.31 14.45
C MET A 261 -28.77 -16.28 15.53
N ALA A 262 -28.66 -14.98 15.21
CA ALA A 262 -29.13 -13.89 16.06
C ALA A 262 -30.66 -13.70 16.03
N GLU A 263 -31.37 -14.57 15.31
CA GLU A 263 -32.83 -14.53 15.11
C GLU A 263 -33.32 -13.20 14.51
N PHE A 264 -32.49 -12.57 13.69
CA PHE A 264 -32.90 -11.40 12.93
C PHE A 264 -33.72 -11.83 11.71
N THR A 265 -34.80 -11.10 11.40
CA THR A 265 -35.75 -11.45 10.34
C THR A 265 -35.80 -10.37 9.26
N GLY A 266 -36.43 -10.69 8.12
CA GLY A 266 -36.64 -9.75 7.01
C GLY A 266 -35.53 -9.76 5.95
N VAL A 267 -35.90 -10.06 4.71
CA VAL A 267 -34.97 -10.15 3.57
C VAL A 267 -34.39 -8.77 3.20
N ALA A 268 -35.23 -7.73 3.17
CA ALA A 268 -34.78 -6.38 2.88
C ALA A 268 -33.82 -5.86 3.97
N ALA A 269 -34.12 -6.15 5.24
CA ALA A 269 -33.27 -5.81 6.38
C ALA A 269 -31.92 -6.53 6.30
N PHE A 270 -31.90 -7.83 5.96
CA PHE A 270 -30.68 -8.61 5.74
C PHE A 270 -29.74 -7.96 4.72
N PHE A 271 -30.24 -7.66 3.51
CA PHE A 271 -29.40 -7.08 2.46
C PHE A 271 -29.00 -5.63 2.76
N THR A 272 -29.84 -4.87 3.46
CA THR A 272 -29.49 -3.49 3.89
C THR A 272 -28.41 -3.51 4.98
N PHE A 273 -28.49 -4.44 5.92
CA PHE A 273 -27.48 -4.66 6.96
C PHE A 273 -26.16 -5.09 6.31
N TRP A 274 -26.22 -6.10 5.43
CA TRP A 274 -25.07 -6.58 4.68
C TRP A 274 -24.39 -5.46 3.92
N LEU A 275 -25.14 -4.66 3.14
CA LEU A 275 -24.59 -3.52 2.40
C LEU A 275 -23.88 -2.52 3.33
N ASN A 276 -24.50 -2.13 4.44
CA ASN A 276 -23.89 -1.20 5.40
C ASN A 276 -22.61 -1.78 6.00
N LEU A 277 -22.63 -3.06 6.40
CA LEU A 277 -21.47 -3.76 6.94
C LEU A 277 -20.34 -3.87 5.90
N SER A 278 -20.66 -4.23 4.66
CA SER A 278 -19.69 -4.31 3.56
C SER A 278 -19.05 -2.96 3.27
N LEU A 279 -19.81 -1.86 3.30
CA LEU A 279 -19.29 -0.52 3.06
C LEU A 279 -18.30 -0.07 4.14
N ILE A 280 -18.63 -0.28 5.43
CA ILE A 280 -17.69 0.09 6.51
C ILE A 280 -16.45 -0.81 6.50
N VAL A 281 -16.59 -2.10 6.20
CA VAL A 281 -15.46 -3.03 6.07
C VAL A 281 -14.56 -2.62 4.89
N LEU A 282 -15.15 -2.25 3.74
CA LEU A 282 -14.42 -1.77 2.57
C LEU A 282 -13.68 -0.45 2.87
N LEU A 283 -14.33 0.49 3.55
CA LEU A 283 -13.72 1.75 3.97
C LEU A 283 -12.48 1.50 4.85
N MET A 284 -12.56 0.54 5.77
CA MET A 284 -11.46 0.20 6.68
C MET A 284 -10.31 -0.50 5.96
N SER A 285 -10.61 -1.31 4.94
CA SER A 285 -9.59 -1.85 4.03
C SER A 285 -8.83 -0.73 3.31
N TYR A 286 -9.57 0.27 2.80
CA TYR A 286 -8.97 1.43 2.15
C TYR A 286 -8.20 2.35 3.11
N PHE A 287 -8.57 2.42 4.39
CA PHE A 287 -7.75 3.09 5.40
C PHE A 287 -6.40 2.40 5.57
N GLY A 288 -6.37 1.07 5.58
CA GLY A 288 -5.13 0.29 5.56
C GLY A 288 -4.25 0.63 4.36
N GLN A 289 -4.84 0.68 3.17
CA GLN A 289 -4.11 1.06 1.95
C GLN A 289 -3.63 2.52 1.98
N PHE A 290 -4.44 3.44 2.50
CA PHE A 290 -4.09 4.85 2.65
C PHE A 290 -2.84 5.02 3.53
N LEU A 291 -2.83 4.39 4.71
CA LEU A 291 -1.69 4.44 5.63
C LEU A 291 -0.43 3.85 5.00
N ALA A 292 -0.55 2.74 4.27
CA ALA A 292 0.58 2.15 3.55
C ALA A 292 1.18 3.11 2.52
N PHE A 293 0.35 3.84 1.77
CA PHE A 293 0.85 4.80 0.79
C PHE A 293 1.40 6.09 1.41
N LEU A 294 0.87 6.49 2.57
CA LEU A 294 1.28 7.71 3.25
C LEU A 294 2.57 7.55 4.04
N LEU A 295 2.76 6.41 4.71
CA LEU A 295 3.79 6.22 5.73
C LEU A 295 5.00 5.43 5.21
N PRO A 296 6.20 5.64 5.81
CA PRO A 296 7.46 5.15 5.25
C PRO A 296 7.73 3.65 5.50
N SER A 297 7.11 3.06 6.52
CA SER A 297 7.33 1.67 6.88
C SER A 297 6.09 1.03 7.49
N LEU A 298 6.07 -0.31 7.51
CA LEU A 298 4.99 -1.09 8.10
C LEU A 298 4.87 -0.81 9.61
N GLU A 299 5.99 -0.65 10.31
CA GLU A 299 6.04 -0.42 11.76
C GLU A 299 5.38 0.92 12.11
N VAL A 300 5.75 2.00 11.38
CA VAL A 300 5.15 3.32 11.58
C VAL A 300 3.66 3.27 11.26
N ALA A 301 3.27 2.65 10.15
CA ALA A 301 1.87 2.52 9.78
C ALA A 301 1.04 1.70 10.77
N SER A 302 1.63 0.69 11.39
CA SER A 302 0.99 -0.13 12.42
C SER A 302 0.66 0.67 13.69
N VAL A 303 1.52 1.62 14.08
CA VAL A 303 1.25 2.51 15.23
C VAL A 303 0.01 3.36 14.96
N PHE A 304 -0.08 4.00 13.78
CA PHE A 304 -1.24 4.80 13.41
C PHE A 304 -2.50 3.94 13.26
N LEU A 305 -2.39 2.73 12.75
CA LEU A 305 -3.49 1.78 12.65
C LEU A 305 -4.11 1.48 14.02
N VAL A 306 -3.28 1.25 15.05
CA VAL A 306 -3.78 1.00 16.42
C VAL A 306 -4.49 2.23 16.97
N ILE A 307 -3.89 3.42 16.84
CA ILE A 307 -4.49 4.68 17.31
C ILE A 307 -5.85 4.92 16.64
N ILE A 308 -5.92 4.77 15.31
CA ILE A 308 -7.17 4.97 14.56
C ILE A 308 -8.22 3.95 14.97
N ASN A 309 -7.86 2.67 15.15
CA ASN A 309 -8.80 1.65 15.63
C ASN A 309 -9.39 2.00 16.99
N VAL A 310 -8.57 2.46 17.95
CA VAL A 310 -9.04 2.87 19.28
C VAL A 310 -10.01 4.04 19.16
N ILE A 311 -9.68 5.07 18.38
CA ILE A 311 -10.57 6.22 18.15
C ILE A 311 -11.88 5.76 17.50
N CYS A 312 -11.82 4.97 16.43
CA CYS A 312 -13.00 4.48 15.75
C CYS A 312 -13.91 3.67 16.69
N THR A 313 -13.32 2.79 17.49
CA THR A 313 -14.03 1.92 18.44
C THR A 313 -14.72 2.76 19.53
N LEU A 314 -13.98 3.66 20.19
CA LEU A 314 -14.48 4.46 21.31
C LEU A 314 -15.58 5.44 20.87
N PHE A 315 -15.46 6.02 19.68
CA PHE A 315 -16.38 7.04 19.16
C PHE A 315 -17.44 6.48 18.21
N THR A 316 -17.63 5.16 18.16
CA THR A 316 -18.75 4.52 17.44
C THR A 316 -20.11 4.88 18.08
N GLY A 317 -20.13 5.21 19.38
CA GLY A 317 -21.33 5.69 20.08
C GLY A 317 -22.17 4.62 20.78
N PHE A 318 -21.65 3.38 20.90
CA PHE A 318 -22.25 2.32 21.72
C PHE A 318 -21.70 2.34 23.16
N ASN A 319 -20.38 2.24 23.33
CA ASN A 319 -19.73 2.23 24.62
C ASN A 319 -18.51 3.20 24.62
N PRO A 320 -18.67 4.44 25.15
CA PRO A 320 -19.87 4.96 25.82
C PRO A 320 -21.04 5.23 24.85
N PRO A 321 -22.29 5.27 25.34
CA PRO A 321 -23.44 5.70 24.55
C PRO A 321 -23.24 7.11 24.02
N ALA A 322 -23.76 7.38 22.83
CA ALA A 322 -23.51 8.64 22.12
C ALA A 322 -23.81 9.88 22.98
N VAL A 323 -24.89 9.91 23.76
CA VAL A 323 -25.24 11.06 24.61
C VAL A 323 -24.27 11.29 25.77
N SER A 324 -23.58 10.25 26.22
CA SER A 324 -22.62 10.29 27.32
C SER A 324 -21.22 10.75 26.89
N ILE A 325 -20.97 10.89 25.58
CA ILE A 325 -19.71 11.41 25.06
C ILE A 325 -19.57 12.89 25.47
N PRO A 326 -18.50 13.28 26.20
CA PRO A 326 -18.33 14.67 26.64
C PRO A 326 -18.31 15.66 25.48
N ARG A 327 -18.89 16.85 25.69
CA ARG A 327 -19.05 17.89 24.66
C ARG A 327 -17.74 18.21 23.91
N GLY A 328 -16.61 18.26 24.62
CA GLY A 328 -15.30 18.54 24.02
C GLY A 328 -14.79 17.49 23.02
N TYR A 329 -15.25 16.24 23.13
CA TYR A 329 -14.85 15.14 22.23
C TYR A 329 -15.95 14.74 21.25
N LYS A 330 -17.12 15.38 21.32
CA LYS A 330 -18.29 15.02 20.50
C LYS A 330 -18.05 15.17 19.00
N TRP A 331 -17.09 16.00 18.59
CA TRP A 331 -16.67 16.12 17.19
C TRP A 331 -16.04 14.82 16.64
N LEU A 332 -15.33 14.05 17.47
CA LEU A 332 -14.76 12.76 17.05
C LEU A 332 -15.88 11.76 16.71
N TYR A 333 -16.96 11.76 17.50
CA TYR A 333 -18.16 10.98 17.17
C TYR A 333 -18.67 11.33 15.77
N TYR A 334 -18.80 12.61 15.41
CA TYR A 334 -19.31 12.99 14.09
C TYR A 334 -18.34 12.73 12.92
N ILE A 335 -17.03 12.63 13.15
CA ILE A 335 -16.06 12.37 12.08
C ILE A 335 -15.86 10.87 11.86
N VAL A 336 -15.93 10.06 12.91
CA VAL A 336 -15.66 8.62 12.84
C VAL A 336 -16.72 7.91 12.01
N PRO A 337 -16.37 7.27 10.87
CA PRO A 337 -17.34 6.64 10.00
C PRO A 337 -18.05 5.43 10.62
N ASN A 338 -17.45 4.80 11.63
CA ASN A 338 -18.02 3.65 12.34
C ASN A 338 -19.34 4.00 13.04
N ASN A 339 -19.56 5.25 13.46
CA ASN A 339 -20.80 5.63 14.13
C ASN A 339 -22.00 5.53 13.18
N TYR A 340 -21.85 5.90 11.91
CA TYR A 340 -22.89 5.90 10.89
C TYR A 340 -23.23 4.47 10.50
N ALA A 341 -22.20 3.63 10.36
CA ALA A 341 -22.39 2.21 10.14
C ALA A 341 -23.14 1.57 11.31
N PHE A 342 -22.64 1.72 12.54
CA PHE A 342 -23.27 1.15 13.73
C PHE A 342 -24.72 1.64 13.91
N SER A 343 -24.94 2.95 13.76
CA SER A 343 -26.28 3.55 13.82
C SER A 343 -27.23 2.92 12.80
N SER A 344 -26.79 2.73 11.54
CA SER A 344 -27.59 2.03 10.53
C SER A 344 -27.84 0.58 10.89
N LEU A 345 -26.81 -0.17 11.28
CA LEU A 345 -26.91 -1.59 11.61
C LEU A 345 -27.90 -1.82 12.76
N ALA A 346 -27.77 -1.06 13.84
CA ALA A 346 -28.67 -1.10 14.98
C ALA A 346 -30.09 -0.66 14.62
N ALA A 347 -30.24 0.41 13.84
CA ALA A 347 -31.54 0.88 13.38
C ALA A 347 -32.27 -0.19 12.55
N ILE A 348 -31.58 -0.89 11.65
CA ILE A 348 -32.19 -1.91 10.78
C ILE A 348 -32.83 -3.05 11.59
N VAL A 349 -32.20 -3.48 12.69
CA VAL A 349 -32.70 -4.64 13.47
C VAL A 349 -33.57 -4.26 14.67
N PHE A 350 -33.42 -3.05 15.21
CA PHE A 350 -34.08 -2.62 16.44
C PHE A 350 -34.94 -1.35 16.31
N GLY A 351 -34.78 -0.59 15.22
CA GLY A 351 -35.35 0.76 15.09
C GLY A 351 -36.65 0.87 14.30
N ASP A 352 -37.08 -0.19 13.59
CA ASP A 352 -38.29 -0.12 12.76
C ASP A 352 -39.57 -0.10 13.63
N CYS A 353 -40.40 0.92 13.38
CA CYS A 353 -41.69 1.11 14.04
C CYS A 353 -42.55 2.10 13.22
N PRO A 354 -43.36 1.59 12.27
CA PRO A 354 -44.32 2.35 11.51
C PRO A 354 -45.57 2.61 12.35
N SER A 355 -46.13 3.81 12.20
CA SER A 355 -47.34 4.25 12.91
C SER A 355 -48.59 3.42 12.59
N ASP A 356 -48.58 2.72 11.45
CA ASP A 356 -49.68 1.86 10.96
C ASP A 356 -49.48 0.37 11.29
N GLY A 357 -48.41 0.01 12.02
CA GLY A 357 -48.12 -1.36 12.42
C GLY A 357 -48.95 -1.82 13.61
N ASP A 358 -49.16 -3.12 13.73
CA ASP A 358 -49.82 -3.80 14.86
C ASP A 358 -49.00 -3.78 16.17
N GLY A 359 -47.86 -3.09 16.19
CA GLY A 359 -46.92 -3.08 17.32
C GLY A 359 -46.07 -4.35 17.47
N SER A 360 -46.16 -5.32 16.55
CA SER A 360 -45.38 -6.56 16.58
C SER A 360 -43.89 -6.36 16.30
N GLN A 361 -43.55 -5.27 15.59
CA GLN A 361 -42.17 -4.95 15.25
C GLN A 361 -41.37 -4.54 16.48
N ARG A 362 -40.11 -4.98 16.53
CA ARG A 362 -39.23 -4.79 17.70
C ARG A 362 -39.12 -3.34 18.15
N GLY A 363 -39.02 -2.38 17.23
CA GLY A 363 -38.87 -0.97 17.58
C GLY A 363 -40.10 -0.37 18.28
N CYS A 364 -41.29 -0.94 18.08
CA CYS A 364 -42.53 -0.50 18.74
C CYS A 364 -42.76 -1.15 20.11
N GLN A 365 -41.99 -2.19 20.46
CA GLN A 365 -42.16 -2.92 21.71
C GLN A 365 -41.71 -2.06 22.90
N ARG A 366 -42.47 -2.13 23.99
CA ARG A 366 -42.13 -1.45 25.24
C ARG A 366 -41.10 -2.26 25.99
N MET A 367 -40.02 -1.59 26.40
CA MET A 367 -38.94 -2.26 27.11
C MET A 367 -39.33 -2.59 28.55
N THR A 368 -38.88 -3.74 29.05
CA THR A 368 -39.08 -4.17 30.44
C THR A 368 -37.79 -4.06 31.26
N GLY A 369 -37.91 -3.86 32.58
CA GLY A 369 -36.75 -3.78 33.47
C GLY A 369 -35.84 -2.56 33.23
N THR A 370 -36.43 -1.44 32.79
CA THR A 370 -35.71 -0.19 32.57
C THR A 370 -35.21 0.42 33.90
N PRO A 371 -33.99 0.98 33.94
CA PRO A 371 -33.51 1.69 35.12
C PRO A 371 -34.32 2.96 35.41
N PRO A 372 -34.35 3.46 36.66
CA PRO A 372 -35.12 4.66 37.04
C PRO A 372 -34.73 5.95 36.32
N SER A 373 -33.58 5.96 35.63
CA SER A 373 -33.12 7.08 34.80
C SER A 373 -33.87 7.20 33.47
N LEU A 374 -34.64 6.18 33.07
CA LEU A 374 -35.40 6.15 31.83
C LEU A 374 -36.91 6.13 32.13
N PRO A 375 -37.76 6.72 31.28
CA PRO A 375 -39.22 6.66 31.43
C PRO A 375 -39.73 5.21 31.42
N ASP A 376 -40.68 4.91 32.31
CA ASP A 376 -41.32 3.59 32.37
C ASP A 376 -42.09 3.31 31.07
N GLY A 377 -41.86 2.12 30.51
CA GLY A 377 -42.51 1.69 29.27
C GLY A 377 -42.04 2.42 28.01
N ILE A 378 -40.87 3.06 28.04
CA ILE A 378 -40.21 3.60 26.84
C ILE A 378 -40.14 2.55 25.73
N THR A 379 -40.45 2.95 24.51
CA THR A 379 -40.34 2.06 23.35
C THR A 379 -38.87 1.86 22.98
N LEU A 380 -38.55 0.72 22.36
CA LEU A 380 -37.19 0.46 21.89
C LEU A 380 -36.68 1.57 20.94
N LYS A 381 -37.53 2.05 20.03
CA LYS A 381 -37.22 3.17 19.14
C LYS A 381 -36.85 4.45 19.90
N GLU A 382 -37.63 4.82 20.91
CA GLU A 382 -37.35 6.01 21.75
C GLU A 382 -36.07 5.84 22.55
N TYR A 383 -35.80 4.63 23.07
CA TYR A 383 -34.55 4.33 23.77
C TYR A 383 -33.32 4.49 22.87
N LEU A 384 -33.38 3.99 21.63
CA LEU A 384 -32.32 4.14 20.63
C LEU A 384 -32.05 5.61 20.28
N ASP A 385 -33.09 6.42 20.11
CA ASP A 385 -32.96 7.85 19.81
C ASP A 385 -32.37 8.61 21.01
N THR A 386 -32.94 8.42 22.20
CA THR A 386 -32.55 9.19 23.40
C THR A 386 -31.20 8.80 23.98
N THR A 387 -30.78 7.54 23.86
CA THR A 387 -29.53 7.05 24.48
C THR A 387 -28.37 6.98 23.48
N PHE A 388 -28.64 6.54 22.24
CA PHE A 388 -27.61 6.30 21.25
C PHE A 388 -27.66 7.27 20.06
N LEU A 389 -28.65 8.17 19.99
CA LEU A 389 -28.90 9.07 18.85
C LEU A 389 -29.13 8.30 17.53
N ILE A 390 -29.78 7.14 17.61
CA ILE A 390 -30.02 6.24 16.48
C ILE A 390 -31.46 6.38 16.00
N LYS A 391 -31.63 6.69 14.71
CA LYS A 391 -32.93 6.85 14.06
C LYS A 391 -33.04 5.97 12.83
N HIS A 392 -34.16 5.28 12.69
CA HIS A 392 -34.44 4.45 11.50
C HIS A 392 -34.50 5.26 10.20
N SER A 393 -34.98 6.50 10.25
CA SER A 393 -35.01 7.40 9.09
C SER A 393 -33.63 7.73 8.51
N ASP A 394 -32.57 7.57 9.29
CA ASP A 394 -31.24 8.06 8.96
C ASP A 394 -30.38 7.01 8.21
N ILE A 395 -30.88 5.78 8.02
CA ILE A 395 -30.13 4.66 7.42
C ILE A 395 -29.52 5.06 6.06
N TRP A 396 -30.32 5.62 5.15
CA TRP A 396 -29.84 5.98 3.81
C TRP A 396 -28.92 7.21 3.80
N ARG A 397 -29.14 8.15 4.73
CA ARG A 397 -28.23 9.28 4.95
C ARG A 397 -26.86 8.77 5.38
N ASN A 398 -26.83 7.84 6.34
CA ASN A 398 -25.62 7.23 6.86
C ASN A 398 -24.88 6.42 5.76
N VAL A 399 -25.60 5.67 4.92
CA VAL A 399 -25.03 4.99 3.74
C VAL A 399 -24.35 6.00 2.80
N GLY A 400 -25.02 7.11 2.50
CA GLY A 400 -24.46 8.19 1.69
C GLY A 400 -23.17 8.77 2.27
N ILE A 401 -23.12 8.97 3.60
CA ILE A 401 -21.93 9.44 4.31
C ILE A 401 -20.78 8.42 4.20
N LEU A 402 -21.05 7.12 4.33
CA LEU A 402 -20.02 6.08 4.16
C LEU A 402 -19.44 6.08 2.73
N ILE A 403 -20.29 6.22 1.71
CA ILE A 403 -19.84 6.30 0.31
C ILE A 403 -18.97 7.54 0.09
N LEU A 404 -19.36 8.69 0.66
CA LEU A 404 -18.57 9.92 0.59
C LEU A 404 -17.20 9.75 1.26
N TRP A 405 -17.15 9.10 2.42
CA TRP A 405 -15.89 8.77 3.09
C TRP A 405 -15.01 7.85 2.25
N ILE A 406 -15.58 6.82 1.62
CA ILE A 406 -14.85 5.93 0.71
C ILE A 406 -14.25 6.73 -0.44
N ALA A 407 -15.03 7.58 -1.10
CA ALA A 407 -14.57 8.41 -2.21
C ALA A 407 -13.46 9.39 -1.79
N ALA A 408 -13.64 10.09 -0.66
CA ALA A 408 -12.65 11.02 -0.12
C ALA A 408 -11.34 10.31 0.24
N LEU A 409 -11.42 9.16 0.91
CA LEU A 409 -10.24 8.40 1.31
C LEU A 409 -9.50 7.82 0.09
N ARG A 410 -10.21 7.35 -0.93
CA ARG A 410 -9.60 6.90 -2.19
C ARG A 410 -8.90 8.06 -2.90
N LEU A 411 -9.50 9.25 -2.94
CA LEU A 411 -8.85 10.43 -3.50
C LEU A 411 -7.55 10.77 -2.74
N LEU A 412 -7.59 10.80 -1.41
CA LEU A 412 -6.40 11.03 -0.57
C LEU A 412 -5.33 9.95 -0.79
N SER A 413 -5.73 8.68 -0.92
CA SER A 413 -4.84 7.56 -1.21
C SER A 413 -4.17 7.69 -2.58
N LEU A 414 -4.90 8.16 -3.60
CA LEU A 414 -4.34 8.42 -4.93
C LEU A 414 -3.33 9.56 -4.89
N LEU A 415 -3.63 10.63 -4.15
CA LEU A 415 -2.71 11.75 -3.97
C LEU A 415 -1.46 11.30 -3.21
N ALA A 416 -1.61 10.54 -2.12
CA ALA A 416 -0.49 9.96 -1.38
C ALA A 416 0.40 9.11 -2.29
N LEU A 417 -0.18 8.14 -3.01
CA LEU A 417 0.55 7.29 -3.95
C LEU A 417 1.28 8.08 -5.05
N ARG A 418 0.70 9.21 -5.49
CA ARG A 418 1.27 10.05 -6.55
C ARG A 418 2.39 10.95 -6.06
N TYR A 419 2.24 11.59 -4.90
CA TYR A 419 3.13 12.67 -4.45
C TYR A 419 4.08 12.28 -3.33
N VAL A 420 3.77 11.25 -2.55
CA VAL A 420 4.64 10.75 -1.49
C VAL A 420 5.61 9.72 -2.06
N ASN A 421 6.90 9.89 -1.74
CA ASN A 421 7.95 8.94 -2.09
C ASN A 421 8.96 8.84 -0.94
N HIS A 422 9.12 7.63 -0.39
CA HIS A 422 9.99 7.36 0.74
C HIS A 422 11.38 6.83 0.35
N GLN A 423 11.68 6.71 -0.95
CA GLN A 423 12.99 6.26 -1.45
C GLN A 423 14.05 7.37 -1.51
N THR A 424 13.66 8.64 -1.40
CA THR A 424 14.60 9.76 -1.32
C THR A 424 14.96 9.98 0.15
N LYS A 425 15.98 9.27 0.62
CA LYS A 425 16.74 9.61 1.83
C LYS A 425 18.21 9.71 1.48
#